data_AF-A0A3D1ZHX3-F1
#
_entry.id   AF-A0A3D1ZHX3-F1
#
_cell.length_a   1.000
_cell.length_b   1.000
_cell.length_c   1.000
_cell.angle_alpha   90.00
_cell.angle_beta   90.00
_cell.angle_gamma   90.00
#
_symmetry.space_group_name_H-M   'P 1'
#
loop_
_entity.id
_entity.type
_entity.pdbx_description
1 polymer ?
#
loop_
_entity_poly.entity_id
_entity_poly.type
_entity_poly.pdbx_seq_one_letter_code
_entity_poly.pdbx_strand_id
1 'polypeptide(L)'
;DTLIPTLTIFADMLSKMSLNKTRLLDAAQGSYVLATDIADYLVSQGVPFREAHRIVSALSQDLAAQGRQFHELTLEEYKRASPFFDVD
;
A
#
# COMPACT_ATOMS: atom_id res chain seq x y z
N ASP A 1 38.71 -10.28 -8.18
CA ASP A 1 39.34 -8.95 -8.16
C ASP A 1 38.40 -7.81 -8.60
N THR A 2 37.08 -7.98 -8.49
CA THR A 2 36.10 -6.94 -8.90
C THR A 2 35.19 -6.51 -7.75
N LEU A 3 35.03 -7.35 -6.73
CA LEU A 3 34.12 -7.12 -5.60
C LEU A 3 34.41 -5.82 -4.84
N ILE A 4 35.66 -5.59 -4.44
CA ILE A 4 36.04 -4.39 -3.68
C ILE A 4 35.86 -3.12 -4.54
N PRO A 5 36.39 -3.03 -5.77
CA PRO A 5 36.15 -1.88 -6.63
C PRO A 5 34.66 -1.59 -6.89
N THR A 6 33.85 -2.63 -7.13
CA THR A 6 32.41 -2.47 -7.37
C THR A 6 31.69 -1.93 -6.13
N LEU A 7 31.99 -2.43 -4.93
CA LEU A 7 31.38 -1.94 -3.70
C LEU A 7 31.74 -0.48 -3.41
N THR A 8 33.00 -0.08 -3.64
CA THR A 8 33.44 1.31 -3.47
C THR A 8 32.66 2.26 -4.37
N ILE A 9 32.50 1.92 -5.66
CA ILE A 9 31.75 2.76 -6.61
C ILE A 9 30.27 2.85 -6.21
N PHE A 10 29.66 1.75 -5.77
CA PHE A 10 28.27 1.75 -5.31
C PHE A 10 28.05 2.62 -4.07
N ALA A 11 28.96 2.55 -3.09
CA ALA A 11 28.89 3.39 -1.89
C ALA A 11 28.96 4.89 -2.26
N ASP A 12 29.90 5.26 -3.13
CA ASP A 12 30.03 6.63 -3.62
C ASP A 12 28.78 7.09 -4.38
N MET A 13 28.21 6.23 -5.23
CA MET A 13 26.98 6.50 -5.96
C MET A 13 25.81 6.77 -5.00
N LEU A 14 25.61 5.90 -4.00
CA LEU A 14 24.52 6.04 -3.03
C LEU A 14 24.66 7.33 -2.20
N SER A 15 25.88 7.71 -1.82
CA SER A 15 26.14 8.94 -1.05
C SER A 15 25.75 10.23 -1.79
N LYS A 16 25.76 10.20 -3.13
CA LYS A 16 25.45 11.33 -4.00
C LYS A 16 24.05 11.26 -4.60
N MET A 17 23.33 10.17 -4.35
CA MET A 17 21.97 9.99 -4.85
C MET A 17 21.03 11.00 -4.20
N SER A 18 20.18 11.63 -5.01
CA SER A 18 19.05 12.44 -4.53
C SER A 18 17.74 11.73 -4.82
N LEU A 19 16.82 11.80 -3.87
CA LEU A 19 15.50 11.20 -4.00
C LEU A 19 14.48 12.26 -4.43
N ASN A 20 13.76 11.98 -5.53
CA ASN A 20 12.56 12.73 -5.85
C ASN A 20 11.43 12.25 -4.93
N LYS A 21 11.27 12.92 -3.78
CA LYS A 21 10.28 12.55 -2.76
C LYS A 21 8.86 12.53 -3.30
N THR A 22 8.50 13.50 -4.15
CA THR A 22 7.17 13.58 -4.76
C THR A 22 6.89 12.34 -5.60
N ARG A 23 7.78 12.01 -6.53
CA ARG A 23 7.61 10.83 -7.39
C ARG A 23 7.60 9.52 -6.59
N LEU A 24 8.38 9.43 -5.52
CA LEU A 24 8.37 8.27 -4.63
C LEU A 24 7.04 8.14 -3.88
N LEU A 25 6.50 9.24 -3.38
CA LEU A 25 5.21 9.25 -2.68
C LEU A 25 4.08 8.85 -3.64
N ASP A 26 4.05 9.43 -4.83
CA ASP A 26 3.03 9.11 -5.85
C ASP A 26 3.07 7.62 -6.22
N ALA A 27 4.27 7.04 -6.37
CA ALA A 27 4.44 5.61 -6.66
C ALA A 27 4.01 4.71 -5.49
N ALA A 28 4.29 5.12 -4.25
CA ALA A 28 3.88 4.39 -3.05
C ALA A 28 2.36 4.43 -2.84
N GLN A 29 1.71 5.54 -3.22
CA GLN A 29 0.26 5.69 -3.13
C GLN A 29 -0.47 4.98 -4.28
N GLY A 30 0.08 4.98 -5.49
CA GLY A 30 -0.60 4.53 -6.71
C GLY A 30 -0.84 3.03 -6.86
N SER A 31 -0.28 2.20 -5.97
CA SER A 31 -0.11 0.76 -6.21
C SER A 31 -1.00 -0.15 -5.35
N TYR A 32 -1.97 0.38 -4.61
CA TYR A 32 -2.82 -0.37 -3.66
C TYR A 32 -2.02 -1.29 -2.71
N VAL A 33 -0.76 -0.94 -2.44
CA VAL A 33 0.15 -1.76 -1.62
C VAL A 33 -0.42 -1.99 -0.21
N LEU A 34 -1.24 -1.05 0.27
CA LEU A 34 -1.97 -1.13 1.55
C LEU A 34 -3.10 -2.17 1.55
N ALA A 35 -3.45 -2.80 0.43
CA ALA A 35 -4.52 -3.80 0.39
C ALA A 35 -4.27 -4.96 1.36
N THR A 36 -3.01 -5.39 1.52
CA THR A 36 -2.66 -6.45 2.47
C THR A 36 -2.90 -5.99 3.90
N ASP A 37 -2.45 -4.78 4.25
CA ASP A 37 -2.64 -4.21 5.59
C ASP A 37 -4.13 -4.05 5.95
N ILE A 38 -4.96 -3.62 4.99
CA ILE A 38 -6.41 -3.48 5.16
C ILE A 38 -7.08 -4.86 5.33
N ALA A 39 -6.61 -5.88 4.63
CA ALA A 39 -7.11 -7.24 4.81
C ALA A 39 -6.73 -7.79 6.19
N ASP A 40 -5.49 -7.56 6.63
CA ASP A 40 -5.01 -7.97 7.95
C ASP A 40 -5.74 -7.23 9.08
N TYR A 41 -6.08 -5.94 8.87
CA TYR A 41 -6.96 -5.20 9.76
C TYR A 41 -8.30 -5.92 9.94
N LEU A 42 -9.00 -6.28 8.85
CA LEU A 42 -10.29 -6.99 8.95
C LEU A 42 -10.14 -8.35 9.63
N VAL A 43 -9.03 -9.04 9.41
CA VAL A 43 -8.72 -10.29 10.13
C VAL A 43 -8.56 -10.05 11.63
N SER A 44 -7.89 -8.97 12.03
CA SER A 44 -7.77 -8.58 13.43
C SER A 44 -9.13 -8.26 14.08
N GLN A 45 -10.10 -7.80 13.29
CA GLN A 45 -11.49 -7.55 13.71
C GLN A 45 -12.38 -8.82 13.71
N GLY A 46 -11.81 -9.99 13.43
CA GLY A 46 -12.49 -11.28 13.49
C GLY A 46 -13.04 -11.78 12.15
N VAL A 47 -12.79 -11.10 11.05
CA VAL A 47 -13.20 -11.55 9.70
C VAL A 47 -12.27 -12.68 9.23
N PRO A 48 -12.79 -13.83 8.75
CA PRO A 48 -11.95 -14.87 8.18
C PRO A 48 -11.09 -14.36 7.01
N PHE A 49 -9.81 -14.75 6.94
CA PHE A 49 -8.85 -14.24 5.95
C PHE A 49 -9.35 -14.26 4.50
N ARG A 50 -9.98 -15.35 4.05
CA ARG A 50 -10.55 -15.43 2.69
C ARG A 50 -11.62 -14.38 2.44
N GLU A 51 -12.43 -14.08 3.45
CA GLU A 51 -13.48 -13.08 3.34
C GLU A 51 -12.91 -11.67 3.37
N ALA A 52 -11.98 -11.39 4.28
CA ALA A 52 -11.24 -10.13 4.32
C ALA A 52 -10.56 -9.82 2.97
N HIS A 53 -9.80 -10.79 2.43
CA HIS A 53 -9.16 -10.66 1.12
C HIS A 53 -10.18 -10.44 -0.01
N ARG A 54 -11.35 -11.08 0.03
CA ARG A 54 -12.41 -10.87 -0.98
C ARG A 54 -12.99 -9.45 -0.91
N ILE A 55 -13.27 -8.96 0.30
CA ILE A 55 -13.76 -7.59 0.53
C ILE A 55 -12.76 -6.58 0.00
N VAL A 56 -11.50 -6.68 0.41
CA VAL A 56 -10.47 -5.72 0.02
C VAL A 56 -10.15 -5.82 -1.47
N SER A 57 -10.13 -7.02 -2.06
CA SER A 57 -9.92 -7.17 -3.50
C SER A 57 -11.04 -6.52 -4.32
N ALA A 58 -12.30 -6.60 -3.89
CA ALA A 58 -13.40 -5.92 -4.56
C ALA A 58 -13.26 -4.40 -4.42
N LEU A 59 -12.94 -3.92 -3.20
CA LEU A 59 -12.73 -2.50 -2.94
C LEU A 59 -11.57 -1.92 -3.76
N SER A 60 -10.44 -2.63 -3.88
CA SER A 60 -9.32 -2.22 -4.74
C SER A 60 -9.72 -2.10 -6.20
N GLN A 61 -10.53 -3.03 -6.72
CA GLN A 61 -11.00 -2.99 -8.10
C GLN A 61 -11.91 -1.79 -8.36
N ASP A 62 -12.84 -1.51 -7.43
CA ASP A 62 -13.75 -0.37 -7.52
C ASP A 62 -13.01 0.97 -7.47
N LEU A 63 -12.03 1.09 -6.57
CA LEU A 63 -11.15 2.25 -6.48
C LEU A 63 -10.30 2.43 -7.75
N ALA A 64 -9.75 1.33 -8.29
CA ALA A 64 -8.96 1.36 -9.52
C ALA A 64 -9.77 1.84 -10.72
N ALA A 65 -11.03 1.42 -10.81
CA ALA A 65 -11.96 1.90 -11.84
C ALA A 65 -12.28 3.39 -11.69
N GLN A 66 -12.23 3.94 -10.47
CA GLN A 66 -12.47 5.36 -10.16
C GLN A 66 -11.21 6.22 -10.22
N GLY A 67 -10.01 5.62 -10.37
CA GLY A 67 -8.74 6.33 -10.25
C GLY A 67 -8.48 6.89 -8.85
N ARG A 68 -9.08 6.29 -7.82
CA ARG A 68 -9.01 6.72 -6.41
C ARG A 68 -8.15 5.77 -5.60
N GLN A 69 -7.65 6.20 -4.45
CA GLN A 69 -6.84 5.42 -3.52
C GLN A 69 -7.57 5.16 -2.20
N PHE A 70 -7.09 4.17 -1.45
CA PHE A 70 -7.65 3.82 -0.14
C PHE A 70 -7.69 4.99 0.85
N HIS A 71 -6.68 5.85 0.87
CA HIS A 71 -6.62 7.01 1.77
C HIS A 71 -7.63 8.12 1.41
N GLU A 72 -8.25 8.05 0.23
CA GLU A 72 -9.29 8.97 -0.22
C GLU A 72 -10.70 8.48 0.15
N LEU A 73 -10.82 7.32 0.80
CA LEU A 73 -12.09 6.81 1.31
C LEU A 73 -12.40 7.39 2.68
N THR A 74 -13.63 7.82 2.85
CA THR A 74 -14.23 8.13 4.15
C THR A 74 -14.51 6.84 4.94
N LEU A 75 -14.63 6.95 6.27
CA LEU A 75 -15.04 5.81 7.10
C LEU A 75 -16.39 5.22 6.65
N GLU A 76 -17.34 6.07 6.24
CA GLU A 76 -18.63 5.61 5.71
C GLU A 76 -18.49 4.84 4.39
N GLU A 77 -17.50 5.17 3.56
CA GLU A 77 -17.18 4.37 2.37
C GLU A 77 -16.56 3.02 2.72
N TYR A 78 -15.69 2.98 3.73
CA TYR A 78 -15.18 1.71 4.26
C TYR A 78 -16.30 0.86 4.86
N LYS A 79 -17.17 1.44 5.69
CA LYS A 79 -18.31 0.76 6.31
C LYS A 79 -19.31 0.20 5.30
N ARG A 80 -19.41 0.82 4.11
CA ARG A 80 -20.18 0.27 2.98
C ARG A 80 -19.56 -1.01 2.40
N ALA A 81 -18.24 -1.17 2.44
CA ALA A 81 -17.56 -2.39 2.01
C ALA A 81 -17.61 -3.50 3.08
N SER A 82 -17.55 -3.14 4.37
CA SER A 82 -17.68 -4.08 5.49
C SER A 82 -18.05 -3.34 6.79
N PRO A 83 -18.99 -3.85 7.60
CA PRO A 83 -19.34 -3.25 8.89
C PRO A 83 -18.22 -3.36 9.94
N PHE A 84 -17.18 -4.17 9.68
CA PHE A 84 -16.05 -4.39 10.58
C PHE A 84 -14.95 -3.32 10.48
N PHE A 85 -15.12 -2.32 9.60
CA PHE A 85 -14.26 -1.14 9.62
C PHE A 85 -14.72 -0.16 10.69
N ASP A 86 -13.80 0.29 11.54
CA ASP A 86 -14.07 1.31 12.55
C ASP A 86 -12.90 2.30 12.69
N VAL A 87 -13.13 3.36 13.47
CA VAL A 87 -12.06 4.26 13.92
C VAL A 87 -11.34 3.55 15.05
N ASP A 88 -10.07 3.18 14.86
CA ASP A 88 -9.20 2.79 15.97
C ASP A 88 -9.14 3.90 17.04
#